data_AF-A0A261QQV1-F1
#
_entry.id   AF-A0A261QQV1-F1
#
_cell.length_a   1.000
_cell.length_b   1.000
_cell.length_c   1.000
_cell.angle_alpha   90.00
_cell.angle_beta   90.00
_cell.angle_gamma   90.00
#
_symmetry.space_group_name_H-M   'P 1'
#
loop_
_entity.id
_entity.type
_entity.pdbx_description
1 polymer ?
#
loop_
_entity_poly.entity_id
_entity_poly.type
_entity_poly.pdbx_seq_one_letter_code
_entity_poly.pdbx_strand_id
1 'polypeptide(L)'
;MSRYCDAQTARVGACVRASHRESRYQAALSQLAHPWIATPSVQDFLHACDAQLFSIPLSLRGWVPTAVNCTTGHLSVSYARIPGSAVKTRGFVEAVKRRYDVPVAFNDRDTTVTTFTLPVPYRPNGDDPMLGAQMLKMISLFQGVNVNVSFGDIPPKVLEKSEEAVALPVQDWRAYSFEYDSEIPPKMIFSRADLTGVRLLQVIVSINNDDGHLSYHVKGQIYGKA
;
A
#
# COMPACT_ATOMS: atom_id res chain seq x y z
N MET A 1 -24.49 -51.65 -33.26
CA MET A 1 -24.71 -50.19 -33.38
C MET A 1 -24.70 -49.43 -32.04
N SER A 2 -24.78 -50.10 -30.87
CA SER A 2 -24.85 -49.42 -29.55
C SER A 2 -23.50 -48.86 -29.03
N ARG A 3 -22.37 -49.54 -29.25
CA ARG A 3 -21.04 -49.13 -28.71
C ARG A 3 -20.46 -47.83 -29.29
N TYR A 4 -21.02 -47.31 -30.38
CA TYR A 4 -20.51 -46.11 -31.05
C TYR A 4 -21.00 -44.81 -30.38
N CYS A 5 -22.23 -44.81 -29.81
CA CYS A 5 -22.78 -43.68 -29.06
C CYS A 5 -22.13 -43.51 -27.67
N ASP A 6 -21.75 -44.61 -27.01
CA ASP A 6 -21.06 -44.57 -25.72
C ASP A 6 -19.65 -43.95 -25.83
N ALA A 7 -18.92 -44.27 -26.90
CA ALA A 7 -17.60 -43.71 -27.16
C ALA A 7 -17.63 -42.21 -27.44
N GLN A 8 -18.67 -41.71 -28.09
CA GLN A 8 -18.85 -40.30 -28.41
C GLN A 8 -19.24 -39.49 -27.16
N THR A 9 -20.11 -40.03 -26.32
CA THR A 9 -20.49 -39.43 -25.03
C THR A 9 -19.32 -39.41 -24.04
N ALA A 10 -18.51 -40.47 -24.00
CA ALA A 10 -17.30 -40.52 -23.19
C ALA A 10 -16.25 -39.48 -23.62
N ARG A 11 -16.09 -39.26 -24.93
CA ARG A 11 -15.20 -38.23 -25.49
C ARG A 11 -15.66 -36.80 -25.18
N VAL A 12 -16.96 -36.52 -25.33
CA VAL A 12 -17.54 -35.22 -24.96
C VAL A 12 -17.39 -34.97 -23.46
N GLY A 13 -17.68 -35.96 -22.61
CA GLY A 13 -17.47 -35.85 -21.17
C GLY A 13 -16.00 -35.65 -20.77
N ALA A 14 -15.06 -36.27 -21.48
CA ALA A 14 -13.62 -36.06 -21.26
C ALA A 14 -13.17 -34.64 -21.64
N CYS A 15 -13.67 -34.10 -22.75
CA CYS A 15 -13.41 -32.72 -23.18
C CYS A 15 -13.93 -31.70 -22.17
N VAL A 16 -15.18 -31.88 -21.70
CA VAL A 16 -15.79 -31.02 -20.67
C VAL A 16 -14.94 -31.04 -19.39
N ARG A 17 -14.56 -32.22 -18.88
CA ARG A 17 -13.67 -32.32 -17.70
C ARG A 17 -12.29 -31.71 -17.92
N ALA A 18 -11.74 -31.74 -19.14
CA ALA A 18 -10.47 -31.07 -19.45
C ALA A 18 -10.63 -29.55 -19.42
N SER A 19 -11.70 -29.02 -20.03
CA SER A 19 -12.01 -27.58 -20.01
C SER A 19 -12.23 -27.05 -18.59
N HIS A 20 -13.00 -27.78 -17.77
CA HIS A 20 -13.22 -27.38 -16.37
C HIS A 20 -11.90 -27.35 -15.57
N ARG A 21 -11.00 -28.31 -15.81
CA ARG A 21 -9.68 -28.33 -15.14
C ARG A 21 -8.80 -27.15 -15.56
N GLU A 22 -8.76 -26.83 -16.85
CA GLU A 22 -8.01 -25.67 -17.36
C GLU A 22 -8.55 -24.36 -16.79
N SER A 23 -9.87 -24.16 -16.82
CA SER A 23 -10.49 -22.95 -16.24
C SER A 23 -10.21 -22.81 -14.74
N ARG A 24 -10.20 -23.92 -13.99
CA ARG A 24 -9.84 -23.91 -12.57
C ARG A 24 -8.37 -23.58 -12.36
N TYR A 25 -7.47 -24.13 -13.19
CA TYR A 25 -6.05 -23.83 -13.13
C TYR A 25 -5.76 -22.35 -13.43
N GLN A 26 -6.40 -21.77 -14.45
CA GLN A 26 -6.28 -20.35 -14.77
C GLN A 26 -6.84 -19.44 -13.68
N ALA A 27 -7.97 -19.82 -13.07
CA ALA A 27 -8.52 -19.09 -11.92
C ALA A 27 -7.60 -19.15 -10.70
N ALA A 28 -6.95 -20.30 -10.46
CA ALA A 28 -5.96 -20.47 -9.42
C ALA A 28 -4.69 -19.64 -9.67
N LEU A 29 -4.17 -19.61 -10.91
CA LEU A 29 -3.04 -18.75 -11.29
C LEU A 29 -3.36 -17.28 -11.09
N SER A 30 -4.54 -16.83 -11.51
CA SER A 30 -4.99 -15.44 -11.33
C SER A 30 -5.04 -15.03 -9.86
N GLN A 31 -5.35 -15.98 -8.96
CA GLN A 31 -5.36 -15.77 -7.52
C GLN A 31 -3.97 -15.69 -6.88
N LEU A 32 -2.92 -16.09 -7.59
CA LEU A 32 -1.51 -16.04 -7.19
C LEU A 32 -0.73 -14.93 -7.91
N ALA A 33 -1.43 -14.09 -8.69
CA ALA A 33 -0.83 -12.94 -9.35
C ALA A 33 -0.08 -12.07 -8.34
N HIS A 34 1.08 -11.56 -8.77
CA HIS A 34 1.94 -10.74 -7.93
C HIS A 34 1.22 -9.47 -7.45
N PRO A 35 1.05 -9.27 -6.13
CA PRO A 35 0.30 -8.13 -5.60
C PRO A 35 0.98 -6.78 -5.89
N TRP A 36 2.29 -6.77 -6.14
CA TRP A 36 3.05 -5.55 -6.39
C TRP A 36 2.86 -4.96 -7.80
N ILE A 37 2.27 -5.71 -8.75
CA ILE A 37 2.05 -5.25 -10.13
C ILE A 37 1.22 -3.97 -10.17
N ALA A 38 0.21 -3.88 -9.28
CA ALA A 38 -0.71 -2.75 -9.21
C ALA A 38 -0.19 -1.59 -8.33
N THR A 39 1.02 -1.72 -7.77
CA THR A 39 1.57 -0.74 -6.81
C THR A 39 2.73 0.04 -7.42
N PRO A 40 2.93 1.31 -7.02
CA PRO A 40 4.06 2.12 -7.47
C PRO A 40 5.39 1.60 -6.91
N SER A 41 6.49 1.95 -7.57
CA SER A 41 7.83 1.74 -6.99
C SER A 41 7.98 2.58 -5.71
N VAL A 42 8.95 2.27 -4.86
CA VAL A 42 9.23 3.10 -3.66
C VAL A 42 9.50 4.56 -4.04
N GLN A 43 10.24 4.80 -5.14
CA GLN A 43 10.56 6.16 -5.57
C GLN A 43 9.33 6.90 -6.08
N ASP A 44 8.49 6.26 -6.89
CA ASP A 44 7.26 6.88 -7.41
C ASP A 44 6.26 7.16 -6.28
N PHE A 45 6.14 6.24 -5.31
CA PHE A 45 5.32 6.43 -4.12
C PHE A 45 5.76 7.68 -3.35
N LEU A 46 7.05 7.78 -3.02
CA LEU A 46 7.58 8.90 -2.25
C LEU A 46 7.49 10.22 -3.03
N HIS A 47 7.75 10.19 -4.33
CA HIS A 47 7.61 11.37 -5.18
C HIS A 47 6.16 11.88 -5.21
N ALA A 48 5.19 10.98 -5.37
CA ALA A 48 3.77 11.34 -5.39
C ALA A 48 3.30 11.88 -4.03
N CYS A 49 3.73 11.24 -2.93
CA CYS A 49 3.43 11.71 -1.58
C CYS A 49 4.04 13.09 -1.29
N ASP A 50 5.32 13.31 -1.64
CA ASP A 50 5.98 14.61 -1.47
C ASP A 50 5.26 15.70 -2.26
N ALA A 51 4.96 15.45 -3.54
CA ALA A 51 4.28 16.42 -4.39
C ALA A 51 2.92 16.84 -3.79
N GLN A 52 2.17 15.88 -3.24
CA GLN A 52 0.90 16.17 -2.59
C GLN A 52 1.10 16.87 -1.24
N LEU A 53 2.10 16.48 -0.44
CA LEU A 53 2.45 17.12 0.82
C LEU A 53 2.78 18.61 0.63
N PHE A 54 3.52 18.98 -0.42
CA PHE A 54 3.83 20.38 -0.73
C PHE A 54 2.61 21.23 -1.10
N SER A 55 1.47 20.61 -1.46
CA SER A 55 0.22 21.34 -1.69
C SER A 55 -0.50 21.76 -0.41
N ILE A 56 -0.12 21.17 0.73
CA ILE A 56 -0.76 21.36 2.04
C ILE A 56 -0.22 22.64 2.71
N PRO A 57 -1.06 23.63 3.01
CA PRO A 57 -0.61 24.87 3.63
C PRO A 57 -0.27 24.64 5.11
N LEU A 58 0.81 25.26 5.58
CA LEU A 58 1.19 25.23 7.00
C LEU A 58 0.12 25.82 7.92
N SER A 59 -0.77 26.67 7.40
CA SER A 59 -1.98 27.10 8.10
C SER A 59 -3.15 27.29 7.14
N LEU A 60 -4.34 26.86 7.55
CA LEU A 60 -5.58 27.12 6.84
C LEU A 60 -6.59 27.74 7.80
N ARG A 61 -6.85 29.04 7.64
CA ARG A 61 -7.72 29.82 8.55
C ARG A 61 -7.31 29.68 10.04
N GLY A 62 -6.00 29.63 10.32
CA GLY A 62 -5.49 29.50 11.69
C GLY A 62 -5.59 28.09 12.29
N TRP A 63 -6.00 27.09 11.51
CA TRP A 63 -5.77 25.69 11.84
C TRP A 63 -4.41 25.27 11.28
N VAL A 64 -3.73 24.36 11.97
CA VAL A 64 -2.39 23.87 11.59
C VAL A 64 -2.41 22.36 11.37
N PRO A 65 -1.64 21.84 10.40
CA PRO A 65 -1.57 20.40 10.17
C PRO A 65 -0.85 19.73 11.35
N THR A 66 -1.36 18.59 11.78
CA THR A 66 -0.76 17.77 12.86
C THR A 66 -0.28 16.43 12.37
N ALA A 67 -0.89 15.90 11.31
CA ALA A 67 -0.45 14.67 10.67
C ALA A 67 -0.82 14.63 9.20
N VAL A 68 0.02 13.98 8.40
CA VAL A 68 -0.24 13.67 7.00
C VAL A 68 -0.01 12.19 6.79
N ASN A 69 -1.06 11.45 6.42
CA ASN A 69 -1.00 10.03 6.15
C ASN A 69 -1.14 9.80 4.65
N CYS A 70 -0.03 9.50 3.97
CA CYS A 70 0.00 9.15 2.57
C CYS A 70 -0.03 7.63 2.39
N THR A 71 -0.96 7.15 1.58
CA THR A 71 -1.09 5.74 1.20
C THR A 71 -1.15 5.64 -0.33
N THR A 72 -1.23 4.41 -0.84
CA THR A 72 -1.43 4.20 -2.27
C THR A 72 -2.79 4.75 -2.72
N GLY A 73 -2.76 5.90 -3.40
CA GLY A 73 -3.92 6.53 -4.05
C GLY A 73 -4.53 7.72 -3.34
N HIS A 74 -4.18 7.96 -2.08
CA HIS A 74 -4.70 9.10 -1.35
C HIS A 74 -3.77 9.57 -0.23
N LEU A 75 -3.97 10.83 0.16
CA LEU A 75 -3.28 11.48 1.27
C LEU A 75 -4.33 12.11 2.17
N SER A 76 -4.33 11.71 3.43
CA SER A 76 -5.21 12.23 4.46
C SER A 76 -4.45 13.22 5.33
N VAL A 77 -5.00 14.41 5.54
CA VAL A 77 -4.38 15.45 6.37
C VAL A 77 -5.25 15.75 7.56
N SER A 78 -4.66 15.61 8.75
CA SER A 78 -5.27 16.05 10.00
C SER A 78 -4.82 17.47 10.31
N TYR A 79 -5.78 18.33 10.63
CA TYR A 79 -5.57 19.69 11.10
C TYR A 79 -6.13 19.83 12.51
N ALA A 80 -5.39 20.53 13.36
CA ALA A 80 -5.82 20.93 14.68
C ALA A 80 -6.13 22.43 14.76
N ARG A 81 -7.09 22.74 15.60
CA ARG A 81 -7.44 24.10 15.98
C ARG A 81 -6.49 24.59 17.05
N ILE A 82 -5.78 25.69 16.78
CA ILE A 82 -4.91 26.31 17.79
C ILE A 82 -5.75 26.77 19.01
N PRO A 83 -5.30 26.51 20.25
CA PRO A 83 -5.92 27.03 21.47
C PRO A 83 -6.11 28.56 21.42
N GLY A 84 -7.26 29.05 21.89
CA GLY A 84 -7.57 30.49 21.87
C GLY A 84 -7.93 31.09 20.50
N SER A 85 -7.89 30.30 19.41
CA SER A 85 -8.35 30.78 18.10
C SER A 85 -9.80 31.28 18.16
N ALA A 86 -10.15 32.28 17.37
CA ALA A 86 -11.54 32.72 17.16
C ALA A 86 -12.24 31.96 16.02
N VAL A 87 -11.48 31.23 15.21
CA VAL A 87 -12.01 30.54 14.02
C VAL A 87 -12.77 29.28 14.45
N LYS A 88 -14.01 29.16 13.99
CA LYS A 88 -14.87 28.00 14.24
C LYS A 88 -14.66 26.94 13.15
N THR A 89 -14.91 25.67 13.47
CA THR A 89 -14.76 24.52 12.56
C THR A 89 -15.45 24.74 11.22
N ARG A 90 -16.66 25.33 11.20
CA ARG A 90 -17.36 25.68 9.95
C ARG A 90 -16.51 26.52 8.99
N GLY A 91 -15.79 27.52 9.49
CA GLY A 91 -14.94 28.38 8.66
C GLY A 91 -13.72 27.64 8.10
N PHE A 92 -13.23 26.63 8.81
CA PHE A 92 -12.19 25.73 8.30
C PHE A 92 -12.75 24.82 7.21
N VAL A 93 -13.91 24.19 7.44
CA VAL A 93 -14.59 23.31 6.46
C VAL A 93 -14.86 24.04 5.15
N GLU A 94 -15.39 25.27 5.21
CA GLU A 94 -15.58 26.10 4.01
C GLU A 94 -14.27 26.42 3.30
N ALA A 95 -13.16 26.60 4.02
CA ALA A 95 -11.86 26.85 3.43
C ALA A 95 -11.28 25.61 2.74
N VAL A 96 -11.44 24.42 3.34
CA VAL A 96 -11.09 23.14 2.70
C VAL A 96 -11.91 22.94 1.44
N LYS A 97 -13.23 23.14 1.51
CA LYS A 97 -14.13 23.03 0.34
C LYS A 97 -13.74 23.99 -0.78
N ARG A 98 -13.44 25.26 -0.46
CA ARG A 98 -12.98 26.23 -1.47
C ARG A 98 -11.64 25.88 -2.11
N ARG A 99 -10.72 25.27 -1.35
CA ARG A 99 -9.35 24.99 -1.83
C ARG A 99 -9.23 23.67 -2.58
N TYR A 100 -9.90 22.63 -2.11
CA TYR A 100 -9.70 21.26 -2.56
C TYR A 100 -10.98 20.59 -3.06
N ASP A 101 -12.14 21.19 -2.84
CA ASP A 101 -13.46 20.66 -3.19
C ASP A 101 -13.84 19.32 -2.50
N VAL A 102 -13.10 18.90 -1.47
CA VAL A 102 -13.32 17.63 -0.74
C VAL A 102 -14.13 17.82 0.56
N PRO A 103 -14.82 16.77 1.04
CA PRO A 103 -15.44 16.79 2.37
C PRO A 103 -14.39 16.73 3.50
N VAL A 104 -14.80 17.17 4.68
CA VAL A 104 -14.02 17.08 5.93
C VAL A 104 -14.68 16.05 6.84
N ALA A 105 -13.89 15.11 7.35
CA ALA A 105 -14.26 14.17 8.40
C ALA A 105 -14.00 14.80 9.78
N PHE A 106 -14.99 14.71 10.66
CA PHE A 106 -14.91 15.19 12.03
C PHE A 106 -14.48 14.06 12.97
N ASN A 107 -13.74 14.42 14.03
CA ASN A 107 -13.44 13.51 15.11
C ASN A 107 -14.43 13.79 16.26
N ASP A 108 -15.33 12.83 16.51
CA ASP A 108 -16.38 12.97 17.53
C ASP A 108 -15.82 12.92 18.96
N ARG A 109 -14.60 12.40 19.15
CA ARG A 109 -13.92 12.34 20.45
C ARG A 109 -13.05 13.56 20.71
N ASP A 110 -12.52 14.17 19.66
CA ASP A 110 -11.71 15.39 19.72
C ASP A 110 -12.17 16.38 18.65
N THR A 111 -13.11 17.24 19.05
CA THR A 111 -13.69 18.27 18.17
C THR A 111 -12.69 19.36 17.74
N THR A 112 -11.47 19.34 18.28
CA THR A 112 -10.40 20.27 17.90
C THR A 112 -9.57 19.77 16.72
N VAL A 113 -9.77 18.52 16.29
CA VAL A 113 -9.07 17.90 15.16
C VAL A 113 -10.06 17.50 14.08
N THR A 114 -9.71 17.76 12.82
CA THR A 114 -10.47 17.33 11.65
C THR A 114 -9.55 16.79 10.58
N THR A 115 -10.06 15.90 9.73
CA THR A 115 -9.25 15.28 8.66
C THR A 115 -9.95 15.44 7.32
N PHE A 116 -9.20 15.68 6.25
CA PHE A 116 -9.70 15.58 4.88
C PHE A 116 -8.75 14.74 4.04
N THR A 117 -9.25 14.20 2.94
CA THR A 117 -8.49 13.29 2.07
C THR A 117 -8.41 13.86 0.67
N LEU A 118 -7.21 13.84 0.10
CA LEU A 118 -6.91 14.25 -1.27
C LEU A 118 -6.47 13.02 -2.08
N PRO A 119 -6.83 12.94 -3.37
CA PRO A 119 -6.31 11.88 -4.23
C PRO A 119 -4.81 12.08 -4.46
N VAL A 120 -4.06 10.98 -4.51
CA VAL A 120 -2.65 10.96 -4.91
C VAL A 120 -2.54 10.12 -6.18
N PRO A 121 -2.29 10.74 -7.35
CA PRO A 121 -2.12 9.98 -8.57
C PRO A 121 -0.81 9.19 -8.50
N TYR A 122 -0.88 7.90 -8.78
CA TYR A 122 0.30 7.05 -8.92
C TYR A 122 0.21 6.25 -10.22
N ARG A 123 1.37 5.77 -10.68
CA ARG A 123 1.48 4.83 -11.78
C ARG A 123 1.97 3.50 -11.21
N PRO A 124 1.30 2.37 -11.51
CA PRO A 124 1.83 1.06 -11.18
C PRO A 124 3.20 0.86 -11.83
N ASN A 125 4.15 0.24 -11.12
CA ASN A 125 5.49 -0.04 -11.65
C ASN A 125 5.55 -1.32 -12.49
N GLY A 126 4.50 -2.14 -12.46
CA GLY A 126 4.47 -3.43 -13.11
C GLY A 126 5.17 -4.52 -12.29
N ASP A 127 5.51 -5.61 -12.98
CA ASP A 127 6.04 -6.81 -12.36
C ASP A 127 7.57 -6.72 -12.20
N ASP A 128 8.02 -6.39 -10.99
CA ASP A 128 9.44 -6.42 -10.66
C ASP A 128 9.97 -7.86 -10.74
N PRO A 129 11.19 -8.07 -11.25
CA PRO A 129 11.79 -9.40 -11.24
C PRO A 129 11.97 -9.90 -9.81
N MET A 130 11.61 -11.16 -9.57
CA MET A 130 11.86 -11.83 -8.29
C MET A 130 13.34 -12.13 -8.12
N LEU A 131 14.05 -11.23 -7.44
CA LEU A 131 15.45 -11.43 -7.03
C LEU A 131 15.53 -12.14 -5.68
N GLY A 132 16.74 -12.48 -5.24
CA GLY A 132 17.03 -12.94 -3.88
C GLY A 132 17.72 -11.88 -3.03
N ALA A 133 17.80 -12.14 -1.73
CA ALA A 133 18.50 -11.31 -0.74
C ALA A 133 17.93 -9.90 -0.48
N GLN A 134 16.69 -9.60 -0.89
CA GLN A 134 16.05 -8.31 -0.60
C GLN A 134 15.98 -8.03 0.91
N MET A 135 15.67 -9.05 1.72
CA MET A 135 15.66 -8.92 3.17
C MET A 135 17.02 -8.47 3.71
N LEU A 136 18.11 -9.08 3.24
CA LEU A 136 19.47 -8.69 3.63
C LEU A 136 19.77 -7.25 3.20
N LYS A 137 19.43 -6.86 1.96
CA LYS A 137 19.60 -5.48 1.46
C LYS A 137 18.84 -4.47 2.32
N MET A 138 17.60 -4.78 2.69
CA MET A 138 16.77 -3.92 3.54
C MET A 138 17.32 -3.80 4.95
N ILE A 139 17.77 -4.91 5.56
CA ILE A 139 18.43 -4.88 6.87
C ILE A 139 19.68 -3.99 6.81
N SER A 140 20.55 -4.19 5.82
CA SER A 140 21.77 -3.37 5.65
C SER A 140 21.45 -1.90 5.41
N LEU A 141 20.38 -1.59 4.66
CA LEU A 141 19.93 -0.22 4.44
C LEU A 141 19.59 0.48 5.76
N PHE A 142 18.72 -0.12 6.57
CA PHE A 142 18.28 0.47 7.84
C PHE A 142 19.40 0.55 8.88
N GLN A 143 20.27 -0.46 8.94
CA GLN A 143 21.48 -0.41 9.77
C GLN A 143 22.40 0.74 9.37
N GLY A 144 22.55 1.01 8.07
CA GLY A 144 23.39 2.09 7.55
C GLY A 144 22.93 3.50 7.95
N VAL A 145 21.64 3.66 8.29
CA VAL A 145 21.06 4.94 8.76
C VAL A 145 20.65 4.91 10.23
N ASN A 146 21.03 3.86 10.97
CA ASN A 146 20.69 3.67 12.38
C ASN A 146 19.18 3.76 12.69
N VAL A 147 18.35 3.20 11.81
CA VAL A 147 16.90 3.10 12.01
C VAL A 147 16.54 1.68 12.42
N ASN A 148 15.81 1.54 13.53
CA ASN A 148 15.31 0.25 13.96
C ASN A 148 14.04 -0.10 13.17
N VAL A 149 14.00 -1.29 12.60
CA VAL A 149 12.90 -1.77 11.76
C VAL A 149 12.35 -3.08 12.29
N SER A 150 11.03 -3.22 12.28
CA SER A 150 10.32 -4.45 12.60
C SER A 150 9.93 -5.16 11.31
N PHE A 151 10.16 -6.47 11.24
CA PHE A 151 9.75 -7.31 10.11
C PHE A 151 8.71 -8.36 10.54
N GLY A 152 7.76 -8.67 9.66
CA GLY A 152 6.77 -9.73 9.86
C GLY A 152 6.70 -10.66 8.65
N ASP A 153 6.62 -11.97 8.89
CA ASP A 153 6.38 -12.96 7.83
C ASP A 153 4.91 -12.91 7.39
N ILE A 154 4.68 -12.88 6.07
CA ILE A 154 3.33 -12.98 5.51
C ILE A 154 3.19 -14.39 4.94
N PRO A 155 2.35 -15.24 5.54
CA PRO A 155 2.24 -16.63 5.10
C PRO A 155 1.76 -16.70 3.65
N PRO A 156 2.29 -17.65 2.85
CA PRO A 156 1.86 -17.82 1.48
C PRO A 156 0.38 -18.19 1.42
N LYS A 157 -0.30 -17.73 0.38
CA LYS A 157 -1.69 -18.07 0.15
C LYS A 157 -1.80 -19.55 -0.19
N VAL A 158 -2.50 -20.30 0.66
CA VAL A 158 -2.84 -21.70 0.39
C VAL A 158 -4.11 -21.72 -0.45
N LEU A 159 -4.02 -22.28 -1.66
CA LEU A 159 -5.20 -22.52 -2.48
C LEU A 159 -5.90 -23.78 -1.98
N GLU A 160 -7.19 -23.67 -1.68
CA GLU A 160 -8.03 -24.80 -1.29
C GLU A 160 -7.99 -25.90 -2.36
N LYS A 161 -7.65 -27.13 -1.97
CA LYS A 161 -7.64 -28.28 -2.88
C LYS A 161 -9.08 -28.55 -3.33
N SER A 162 -9.33 -28.59 -4.64
CA SER A 162 -10.65 -28.99 -5.13
C SER A 162 -10.88 -30.49 -4.96
N GLU A 163 -12.15 -30.91 -4.84
CA GLU A 163 -12.54 -32.34 -4.75
C GLU A 163 -12.08 -33.16 -5.97
N GLU A 164 -11.91 -32.49 -7.13
CA GLU A 164 -11.23 -33.05 -8.28
C GLU A 164 -9.72 -32.87 -8.11
N ALA A 165 -8.93 -33.94 -8.26
CA ALA A 165 -7.48 -33.97 -8.12
C ALA A 165 -6.72 -33.14 -9.19
N VAL A 166 -6.99 -31.84 -9.24
CA VAL A 166 -6.24 -30.86 -10.03
C VAL A 166 -5.06 -30.41 -9.18
N ALA A 167 -3.84 -30.62 -9.69
CA ALA A 167 -2.66 -30.03 -9.10
C ALA A 167 -2.73 -28.51 -9.26
N LEU A 168 -3.11 -27.82 -8.19
CA LEU A 168 -3.16 -26.35 -8.18
C LEU A 168 -1.74 -25.78 -8.20
N PRO A 169 -1.53 -24.63 -8.86
CA PRO A 169 -0.25 -23.92 -8.81
C PRO A 169 0.09 -23.55 -7.36
N VAL A 170 1.38 -23.54 -7.05
CA VAL A 170 1.91 -23.13 -5.74
C VAL A 170 2.48 -21.73 -5.89
N GLN A 171 2.31 -20.90 -4.85
CA GLN A 171 2.92 -19.59 -4.78
C GLN A 171 4.45 -19.72 -4.81
N ASP A 172 5.11 -19.07 -5.77
CA ASP A 172 6.55 -19.11 -5.99
C ASP A 172 7.29 -17.89 -5.41
N TRP A 173 6.56 -16.98 -4.79
CA TRP A 173 7.06 -15.79 -4.10
C TRP A 173 6.74 -15.82 -2.61
N ARG A 174 7.51 -15.08 -1.81
CA ARG A 174 7.23 -14.78 -0.39
C ARG A 174 7.09 -13.29 -0.19
N ALA A 175 6.38 -12.92 0.87
CA ALA A 175 6.22 -11.54 1.28
C ALA A 175 6.57 -11.38 2.76
N TYR A 176 7.19 -10.25 3.08
CA TYR A 176 7.45 -9.82 4.44
C TYR A 176 6.93 -8.40 4.61
N SER A 177 6.23 -8.12 5.71
CA SER A 177 5.94 -6.73 6.09
C SER A 177 7.14 -6.11 6.76
N PHE A 178 7.27 -4.79 6.67
CA PHE A 178 8.14 -4.01 7.53
C PHE A 178 7.46 -2.73 7.99
N GLU A 179 7.81 -2.28 9.19
CA GLU A 179 7.45 -0.97 9.69
C GLU A 179 8.57 -0.37 10.55
N TYR A 180 8.69 0.95 10.52
CA TYR A 180 9.69 1.67 11.31
C TYR A 180 9.21 3.10 11.63
N ASP A 181 9.78 3.65 12.70
CA ASP A 181 9.69 5.06 13.06
C ASP A 181 11.05 5.73 12.85
N SER A 182 11.06 6.98 12.38
CA SER A 182 12.29 7.73 12.15
C SER A 182 12.06 9.24 12.21
N GLU A 183 13.11 9.99 12.54
CA GLU A 183 13.17 11.45 12.32
C GLU A 183 13.78 11.77 10.95
N ILE A 184 14.33 10.77 10.26
CA ILE A 184 14.93 10.91 8.94
C ILE A 184 13.81 10.74 7.88
N PRO A 185 13.63 11.70 6.96
CA PRO A 185 12.63 11.59 5.91
C PRO A 185 12.83 10.30 5.08
N PRO A 186 11.75 9.56 4.76
CA PRO A 186 11.85 8.28 4.05
C PRO A 186 12.60 8.39 2.71
N LYS A 187 12.43 9.51 2.00
CA LYS A 187 13.15 9.79 0.75
C LYS A 187 14.67 9.83 0.91
N MET A 188 15.18 10.24 2.07
CA MET A 188 16.62 10.20 2.34
C MET A 188 17.08 8.77 2.59
N ILE A 189 16.34 8.01 3.39
CA ILE A 189 16.64 6.58 3.69
C ILE A 189 16.67 5.77 2.38
N PHE A 190 15.69 5.96 1.50
CA PHE A 190 15.54 5.18 0.27
C PHE A 190 16.28 5.74 -0.95
N SER A 191 17.01 6.84 -0.84
CA SER A 191 17.57 7.59 -1.99
C SER A 191 18.56 6.84 -2.88
N ARG A 192 19.25 5.80 -2.36
CA ARG A 192 20.35 5.11 -3.06
C ARG A 192 20.29 3.58 -2.96
N ALA A 193 19.15 3.05 -2.54
CA ALA A 193 18.96 1.62 -2.38
C ALA A 193 18.44 0.97 -3.67
N ASP A 194 18.89 -0.25 -3.94
CA ASP A 194 18.18 -1.16 -4.85
C ASP A 194 16.93 -1.66 -4.12
N LEU A 195 15.77 -1.21 -4.59
CA LEU A 195 14.46 -1.43 -3.98
C LEU A 195 13.57 -2.32 -4.85
N THR A 196 14.16 -3.09 -5.77
CA THR A 196 13.41 -4.09 -6.54
C THR A 196 12.75 -5.10 -5.60
N GLY A 197 11.45 -5.31 -5.79
CA GLY A 197 10.63 -6.15 -4.92
C GLY A 197 10.25 -5.48 -3.59
N VAL A 198 10.52 -4.18 -3.39
CA VAL A 198 10.08 -3.44 -2.20
C VAL A 198 8.94 -2.49 -2.58
N ARG A 199 7.92 -2.41 -1.75
CA ARG A 199 6.77 -1.52 -1.92
C ARG A 199 6.43 -0.81 -0.62
N LEU A 200 6.21 0.50 -0.69
CA LEU A 200 5.64 1.24 0.44
C LEU A 200 4.13 1.18 0.37
N LEU A 201 3.51 1.04 1.54
CA LEU A 201 2.07 1.02 1.70
C LEU A 201 1.57 2.31 2.35
N GLN A 202 2.38 2.86 3.25
CA GLN A 202 1.99 4.00 4.07
C GLN A 202 3.21 4.81 4.52
N VAL A 203 3.09 6.13 4.49
CA VAL A 203 3.97 7.08 5.16
C VAL A 203 3.12 8.06 5.94
N ILE A 204 3.23 8.04 7.27
CA ILE A 204 2.62 9.02 8.16
C ILE A 204 3.71 10.01 8.56
N VAL A 205 3.48 11.30 8.30
CA VAL A 205 4.26 12.41 8.82
C VAL A 205 3.50 12.99 10.00
N SER A 206 4.08 12.94 11.19
CA SER A 206 3.57 13.62 12.38
C SER A 206 4.29 14.94 12.55
N ILE A 207 3.53 16.00 12.81
CA ILE A 207 4.03 17.38 12.89
C ILE A 207 3.80 17.88 14.31
N ASN A 208 4.89 18.03 15.07
CA ASN A 208 4.83 18.70 16.35
C ASN A 208 4.80 20.22 16.12
N ASN A 209 3.70 20.87 16.46
CA ASN A 209 3.52 22.29 16.25
C ASN A 209 4.16 23.16 17.36
N ASP A 210 4.63 22.55 18.45
CA ASP A 210 5.27 23.28 19.56
C ASP A 210 6.74 23.60 19.29
N ASP A 211 7.47 22.69 18.64
CA ASP A 211 8.90 22.80 18.33
C ASP A 211 9.23 22.65 16.84
N GLY A 212 8.24 22.35 15.99
CA GLY A 212 8.42 22.13 14.55
C GLY A 212 9.04 20.79 14.19
N HIS A 213 9.16 19.86 15.14
CA HIS A 213 9.74 18.54 14.91
C HIS A 213 8.84 17.68 14.01
N LEU A 214 9.47 16.93 13.10
CA LEU A 214 8.81 15.98 12.21
C LEU A 214 9.25 14.55 12.55
N SER A 215 8.27 13.67 12.71
CA SER A 215 8.51 12.24 12.80
C SER A 215 7.75 11.48 11.72
N TYR A 216 8.33 10.37 11.30
CA TYR A 216 7.85 9.56 10.20
C TYR A 216 7.57 8.15 10.70
N HIS A 217 6.38 7.65 10.40
CA HIS A 217 6.04 6.25 10.55
C HIS A 217 5.79 5.65 9.18
N VAL A 218 6.50 4.58 8.83
CA VAL A 218 6.48 4.02 7.48
C VAL A 218 6.14 2.54 7.54
N LYS A 219 5.24 2.11 6.65
CA LYS A 219 4.92 0.69 6.42
C LYS A 219 5.16 0.31 4.98
N GLY A 220 5.67 -0.90 4.78
CA GLY A 220 5.88 -1.47 3.46
C GLY A 220 5.90 -2.98 3.47
N GLN A 221 6.14 -3.54 2.29
CA GLN A 221 6.32 -4.96 2.06
C GLN A 221 7.56 -5.22 1.19
N ILE A 222 8.19 -6.35 1.44
CA ILE A 222 9.31 -6.89 0.68
C ILE A 222 8.83 -8.20 0.05
N TYR A 223 9.04 -8.32 -1.24
CA TYR A 223 8.74 -9.49 -2.04
C TYR A 223 10.04 -10.10 -2.57
N GLY A 224 10.08 -11.42 -2.59
CA GLY A 224 11.23 -12.16 -3.08
C GLY A 224 10.84 -13.57 -3.48
N LYS A 225 11.81 -14.28 -4.06
CA LYS A 225 11.63 -15.69 -4.41
C LYS A 225 11.41 -16.55 -3.15
N ALA A 226 10.47 -17.50 -3.22
CA ALA A 226 10.12 -18.40 -2.12
C ALA A 226 11.18 -19.46 -1.78
#